data_AF-A0A2E5JPD6-F1
#
_entry.id   AF-A0A2E5JPD6-F1
#
_cell.length_a   1.000
_cell.length_b   1.000
_cell.length_c   1.000
_cell.angle_alpha   90.00
_cell.angle_beta   90.00
_cell.angle_gamma   90.00
#
_symmetry.space_group_name_H-M   'P 1'
#
loop_
_entity.id
_entity.type
_entity.pdbx_description
1 polymer ?
#
loop_
_entity_poly.entity_id
_entity_poly.type
_entity_poly.pdbx_seq_one_letter_code
_entity_poly.pdbx_strand_id
1 'polypeptide(L)'
;MSVWTDPRLIEVSKKFIPVADEVWRLQRSTELDAILFQNMANQGHYQHKGGTRQGIYICSADGTFLSSINSLSPDEVLETIEDGLNKWEFLPQKNKKGQDLPNINTTNRWENSYPEHGLVLTSFNTDLISDPPILVERSERRNIDHVWIHETEVASLLPEEPKVGINYSVPEFIKNRLFCFHLVDNVRGQTLPFAPQEIKQAEISLTVTDLQGSMLKLQIFGHSDARADGDWLLGQNDWTPSYSLNHGMKTQLMGSAIFDLKINKFTEFEMVAIGKRYGKTELNSREFSPDTSYLGFYFSLAGEKDADKIAPAFVDIYNAEWIKKP
;
A
#
# COMPACT_ATOMS: atom_id res chain seq x y z
N MET A 1 8.11 -0.78 15.73
CA MET A 1 8.05 -2.13 15.14
C MET A 1 6.59 -2.59 15.15
N SER A 2 6.13 -3.40 14.18
CA SER A 2 4.76 -3.93 14.22
C SER A 2 4.61 -4.88 15.42
N VAL A 3 3.49 -4.83 16.15
CA VAL A 3 3.25 -5.75 17.28
C VAL A 3 3.35 -7.22 16.83
N TRP A 4 2.97 -7.52 15.59
CA TRP A 4 3.01 -8.86 15.01
C TRP A 4 4.40 -9.43 14.70
N THR A 5 5.47 -8.68 15.04
CA THR A 5 6.85 -9.18 15.01
C THR A 5 7.35 -9.62 16.39
N ASP A 6 6.58 -9.38 17.45
CA ASP A 6 6.89 -9.90 18.78
C ASP A 6 6.77 -11.43 18.79
N PRO A 7 7.81 -12.18 19.21
CA PRO A 7 7.78 -13.64 19.24
C PRO A 7 6.62 -14.23 20.04
N ARG A 8 6.14 -13.55 21.09
CA ARG A 8 5.00 -14.00 21.91
C ARG A 8 3.70 -13.91 21.11
N LEU A 9 3.54 -12.85 20.32
CA LEU A 9 2.38 -12.66 19.44
C LEU A 9 2.38 -13.67 18.29
N ILE A 10 3.56 -14.01 17.75
CA ILE A 10 3.72 -15.07 16.76
C ILE A 10 3.36 -16.45 17.34
N GLU A 11 3.73 -16.71 18.60
CA GLU A 11 3.40 -17.98 19.24
C GLU A 11 1.89 -18.10 19.51
N VAL A 12 1.27 -17.07 20.08
CA VAL A 12 -0.17 -17.10 20.39
C VAL A 12 -1.03 -17.13 19.12
N SER A 13 -0.55 -16.55 18.00
CA SER A 13 -1.28 -16.58 16.73
C SER A 13 -1.48 -17.98 16.15
N LYS A 14 -0.73 -18.98 16.62
CA LYS A 14 -0.96 -20.39 16.24
C LYS A 14 -2.29 -20.96 16.78
N LYS A 15 -2.95 -20.27 17.72
CA LYS A 15 -4.21 -20.68 18.34
C LYS A 15 -5.46 -20.16 17.62
N PHE A 16 -5.30 -19.25 16.67
CA PHE A 16 -6.39 -18.63 15.93
C PHE A 16 -6.02 -18.40 14.47
N ILE A 17 -6.95 -17.89 13.68
CA ILE A 17 -6.70 -17.54 12.27
C ILE A 17 -6.51 -16.02 12.20
N PRO A 18 -5.28 -15.53 11.97
CA PRO A 18 -5.07 -14.10 11.78
C PRO A 18 -5.62 -13.67 10.41
N VAL A 19 -6.34 -12.56 10.39
CA VAL A 19 -6.88 -11.93 9.17
C VAL A 19 -6.58 -10.43 9.23
N ALA A 20 -6.26 -9.84 8.10
CA ALA A 20 -6.14 -8.41 7.92
C ALA A 20 -7.02 -7.98 6.75
N ASP A 21 -7.70 -6.85 6.87
CA ASP A 21 -8.47 -6.24 5.79
C ASP A 21 -8.39 -4.72 5.88
N GLU A 22 -8.72 -4.06 4.78
CA GLU A 22 -8.77 -2.61 4.63
C GLU A 22 -10.04 -2.08 5.32
N VAL A 23 -9.88 -1.14 6.26
CA VAL A 23 -11.01 -0.68 7.10
C VAL A 23 -11.78 0.50 6.52
N TRP A 24 -11.20 1.26 5.60
CA TRP A 24 -11.79 2.46 5.00
C TRP A 24 -13.14 2.15 4.37
N ARG A 25 -13.24 1.06 3.57
CA ARG A 25 -14.53 0.63 3.01
C ARG A 25 -15.41 0.02 4.08
N LEU A 26 -14.87 -0.92 4.88
CA LEU A 26 -15.65 -1.68 5.86
C LEU A 26 -16.35 -0.78 6.88
N GLN A 27 -15.77 0.35 7.26
CA GLN A 27 -16.36 1.28 8.22
C GLN A 27 -17.39 2.26 7.61
N ARG A 28 -17.49 2.36 6.27
CA ARG A 28 -18.33 3.33 5.54
C ARG A 28 -19.43 2.69 4.70
N SER A 29 -19.16 1.52 4.10
CA SER A 29 -20.08 0.85 3.19
C SER A 29 -21.33 0.33 3.90
N THR A 30 -22.41 0.20 3.12
CA THR A 30 -23.69 -0.40 3.53
C THR A 30 -23.86 -1.83 3.02
N GLU A 31 -22.84 -2.42 2.40
CA GLU A 31 -22.84 -3.84 2.01
C GLU A 31 -22.83 -4.75 3.24
N LEU A 32 -23.28 -6.00 3.07
CA LEU A 32 -23.51 -6.92 4.18
C LEU A 32 -22.25 -7.18 5.02
N ASP A 33 -21.09 -7.34 4.38
CA ASP A 33 -19.82 -7.57 5.07
C ASP A 33 -19.35 -6.36 5.87
N ALA A 34 -19.51 -5.15 5.32
CA ALA A 34 -19.26 -3.91 6.02
C ALA A 34 -20.19 -3.75 7.22
N ILE A 35 -21.49 -4.08 7.08
CA ILE A 35 -22.44 -4.08 8.19
C ILE A 35 -22.05 -5.09 9.27
N LEU A 36 -21.63 -6.30 8.89
CA LEU A 36 -21.16 -7.33 9.83
C LEU A 36 -19.94 -6.84 10.61
N PHE A 37 -18.93 -6.30 9.92
CA PHE A 37 -17.76 -5.69 10.54
C PHE A 37 -18.16 -4.55 11.48
N GLN A 38 -18.99 -3.61 11.03
CA GLN A 38 -19.40 -2.45 11.84
C GLN A 38 -20.17 -2.89 13.09
N ASN A 39 -21.05 -3.89 13.00
CA ASN A 39 -21.79 -4.41 14.15
C ASN A 39 -20.87 -5.04 15.20
N MET A 40 -19.83 -5.76 14.76
CA MET A 40 -18.79 -6.26 15.64
C MET A 40 -17.98 -5.10 16.24
N ALA A 41 -17.47 -4.20 15.40
CA ALA A 41 -16.60 -3.11 15.81
C ALA A 41 -17.27 -2.12 16.78
N ASN A 42 -18.58 -1.89 16.66
CA ASN A 42 -19.37 -1.06 17.58
C ASN A 42 -19.42 -1.62 19.01
N GLN A 43 -19.08 -2.90 19.22
CA GLN A 43 -18.94 -3.51 20.55
C GLN A 43 -17.52 -3.39 21.12
N GLY A 44 -16.57 -2.97 20.29
CA GLY A 44 -15.15 -2.88 20.62
C GLY A 44 -14.74 -1.58 21.30
N HIS A 45 -13.46 -1.27 21.18
CA HIS A 45 -12.82 -0.09 21.77
C HIS A 45 -13.29 1.25 21.18
N TYR A 46 -13.90 1.25 19.99
CA TYR A 46 -14.56 2.41 19.39
C TYR A 46 -16.09 2.24 19.40
N GLN A 47 -16.71 2.57 20.53
CA GLN A 47 -18.15 2.39 20.78
C GLN A 47 -19.04 3.47 20.13
N HIS A 48 -18.45 4.42 19.40
CA HIS A 48 -19.17 5.58 18.84
C HIS A 48 -19.28 5.49 17.32
N LYS A 49 -20.49 5.74 16.79
CA LYS A 49 -20.71 5.86 15.34
C LYS A 49 -19.94 7.06 14.79
N GLY A 50 -19.26 6.87 13.66
CA GLY A 50 -18.58 7.95 12.91
C GLY A 50 -17.10 8.17 13.26
N GLY A 51 -16.54 7.41 14.20
CA GLY A 51 -15.09 7.37 14.44
C GLY A 51 -14.34 6.36 13.58
N THR A 52 -13.01 6.38 13.63
CA THR A 52 -12.18 5.30 13.09
C THR A 52 -12.53 3.97 13.76
N ARG A 53 -12.50 2.88 12.99
CA ARG A 53 -12.61 1.50 13.50
C ARG A 53 -11.32 0.72 13.29
N GLN A 54 -10.19 1.42 13.14
CA GLN A 54 -8.86 0.81 13.07
C GLN A 54 -8.52 0.12 14.39
N GLY A 55 -8.05 -1.12 14.34
CA GLY A 55 -7.58 -1.82 15.52
C GLY A 55 -7.54 -3.33 15.31
N ILE A 56 -7.29 -4.03 16.41
CA ILE A 56 -7.25 -5.48 16.48
C ILE A 56 -8.54 -5.95 17.14
N TYR A 57 -9.25 -6.85 16.47
CA TYR A 57 -10.50 -7.43 16.94
C TYR A 57 -10.35 -8.94 17.04
N ILE A 58 -10.82 -9.50 18.16
CA ILE A 58 -10.92 -10.93 18.37
C ILE A 58 -12.40 -11.27 18.38
N CYS A 59 -12.80 -12.16 17.48
CA CYS A 59 -14.17 -12.61 17.31
C CYS A 59 -14.21 -14.12 17.04
N SER A 60 -15.37 -14.72 17.32
CA SER A 60 -15.67 -16.10 16.94
C SER A 60 -16.00 -16.23 15.45
N ALA A 61 -16.04 -17.47 14.95
CA ALA A 61 -16.39 -17.78 13.57
C ALA A 61 -17.81 -17.34 13.16
N ASP A 62 -18.73 -17.16 14.11
CA ASP A 62 -20.09 -16.61 13.85
C ASP A 62 -20.17 -15.08 13.97
N GLY A 63 -19.03 -14.40 14.18
CA GLY A 63 -18.94 -12.94 14.31
C GLY A 63 -19.22 -12.41 15.73
N THR A 64 -19.36 -13.27 16.75
CA THR A 64 -19.48 -12.83 18.14
C THR A 64 -18.20 -12.12 18.57
N PHE A 65 -18.34 -10.87 19.01
CA PHE A 65 -17.24 -10.07 19.54
C PHE A 65 -16.73 -10.65 20.87
N LEU A 66 -15.40 -10.74 21.03
CA LEU A 66 -14.76 -11.25 22.25
C LEU A 66 -13.93 -10.16 22.94
N SER A 67 -13.00 -9.55 22.21
CA SER A 67 -12.15 -8.48 22.71
C SER A 67 -11.62 -7.62 21.56
N SER A 68 -11.12 -6.42 21.87
CA SER A 68 -10.44 -5.58 20.87
C SER A 68 -9.60 -4.50 21.52
N ILE A 69 -8.62 -4.01 20.77
CA ILE A 69 -7.73 -2.91 21.17
C ILE A 69 -7.22 -2.17 19.93
N ASN A 70 -6.93 -0.87 20.07
CA ASN A 70 -6.10 -0.14 19.12
C ASN A 70 -4.84 0.35 19.84
N SER A 71 -3.79 -0.48 19.84
CA SER A 71 -2.53 -0.20 20.52
C SER A 71 -1.36 -0.71 19.71
N LEU A 72 -0.22 -0.02 19.87
CA LEU A 72 1.08 -0.44 19.36
C LEU A 72 1.93 -1.13 20.44
N SER A 73 1.40 -1.33 21.64
CA SER A 73 2.06 -2.03 22.75
C SER A 73 1.88 -3.54 22.60
N PRO A 74 2.97 -4.32 22.40
CA PRO A 74 2.86 -5.78 22.31
C PRO A 74 2.25 -6.41 23.56
N ASP A 75 2.50 -5.84 24.75
CA ASP A 75 1.98 -6.35 26.01
C ASP A 75 0.46 -6.19 26.11
N GLU A 76 -0.06 -5.00 25.80
CA GLU A 76 -1.52 -4.74 25.83
C GLU A 76 -2.26 -5.55 24.75
N VAL A 77 -1.64 -5.72 23.57
CA VAL A 77 -2.20 -6.54 22.50
C VAL A 77 -2.24 -8.01 22.89
N LEU A 78 -1.16 -8.52 23.50
CA LEU A 78 -1.12 -9.90 23.99
C LEU A 78 -2.19 -10.15 25.06
N GLU A 79 -2.31 -9.26 26.05
CA GLU A 79 -3.35 -9.33 27.08
C GLU A 79 -4.76 -9.37 26.47
N THR A 80 -5.02 -8.51 25.47
CA THR A 80 -6.31 -8.45 24.77
C THR A 80 -6.62 -9.75 24.01
N ILE A 81 -5.61 -10.36 23.37
CA ILE A 81 -5.75 -11.64 22.68
C ILE A 81 -6.01 -12.77 23.67
N GLU A 82 -5.30 -12.80 24.79
CA GLU A 82 -5.49 -13.81 25.85
C GLU A 82 -6.88 -13.71 26.48
N ASP A 83 -7.39 -12.51 26.74
CA ASP A 83 -8.78 -12.28 27.17
C ASP A 83 -9.78 -12.81 26.14
N GLY A 84 -9.55 -12.54 24.84
CA GLY A 84 -10.38 -13.06 23.76
C GLY A 84 -10.39 -14.59 23.69
N LEU A 85 -9.23 -15.23 23.84
CA LEU A 85 -9.10 -16.69 23.89
C LEU A 85 -9.77 -17.29 25.13
N ASN A 86 -9.65 -16.64 26.29
CA ASN A 86 -10.34 -17.07 27.50
C ASN A 86 -11.86 -17.00 27.31
N LYS A 87 -12.39 -15.89 26.76
CA LYS A 87 -13.82 -15.76 26.44
C LYS A 87 -14.29 -16.80 25.43
N TRP A 88 -13.46 -17.11 24.43
CA TRP A 88 -13.72 -18.19 23.49
C TRP A 88 -13.94 -19.52 24.20
N GLU A 89 -13.13 -19.88 25.20
CA GLU A 89 -13.31 -21.16 25.90
C GLU A 89 -14.67 -21.30 26.57
N PHE A 90 -15.23 -20.20 27.07
CA PHE A 90 -16.55 -20.16 27.71
C PHE A 90 -17.72 -19.93 26.73
N LEU A 91 -17.47 -19.77 25.42
CA LEU A 91 -18.55 -19.64 24.44
C LEU A 91 -19.38 -20.94 24.34
N PRO A 92 -20.72 -20.84 24.18
CA PRO A 92 -21.54 -22.00 23.85
C PRO A 92 -21.04 -22.68 22.57
N GLN A 93 -21.10 -24.02 22.51
CA GLN A 93 -20.63 -24.79 21.34
C GLN A 93 -21.25 -24.35 20.01
N LYS A 94 -22.49 -23.86 20.03
CA LYS A 94 -23.16 -23.31 18.83
C LYS A 94 -22.48 -22.05 18.28
N ASN A 95 -21.83 -21.26 19.14
CA ASN A 95 -21.11 -20.02 18.78
C ASN A 95 -19.65 -20.28 18.43
N LYS A 96 -19.11 -21.45 18.83
CA LYS A 96 -17.77 -21.91 18.42
C LYS A 96 -17.75 -22.45 16.98
N LYS A 97 -18.90 -22.89 16.46
CA LYS A 97 -19.02 -23.37 15.08
C LYS A 97 -19.40 -22.21 14.18
N GLY A 98 -18.66 -22.04 13.08
CA GLY A 98 -19.09 -21.16 12.01
C GLY A 98 -20.45 -21.60 11.50
N GLN A 99 -21.33 -20.65 11.25
CA GLN A 99 -22.51 -20.90 10.42
C GLN A 99 -22.06 -20.89 8.96
N ASP A 100 -22.76 -21.63 8.10
CA ASP A 100 -22.61 -21.43 6.66
C ASP A 100 -22.98 -19.98 6.37
N LEU A 101 -21.97 -19.15 6.15
CA LEU A 101 -22.19 -17.77 5.79
C LEU A 101 -22.85 -17.79 4.40
N PRO A 102 -23.90 -16.96 4.16
CA PRO A 102 -24.39 -16.77 2.81
C PRO A 102 -23.21 -16.34 1.94
N ASN A 103 -23.21 -16.72 0.66
CA ASN A 103 -22.18 -16.26 -0.26
C ASN A 103 -22.24 -14.73 -0.33
N ILE A 104 -21.33 -14.06 0.39
CA ILE A 104 -21.24 -12.60 0.41
C ILE A 104 -20.51 -12.20 -0.86
N ASN A 105 -21.27 -11.98 -1.94
CA ASN A 105 -20.71 -11.44 -3.16
C ASN A 105 -20.56 -9.92 -2.98
N THR A 106 -19.42 -9.47 -2.47
CA THR A 106 -19.11 -8.04 -2.33
C THR A 106 -18.87 -7.48 -3.73
N THR A 107 -19.77 -6.63 -4.21
CA THR A 107 -19.70 -6.08 -5.57
C THR A 107 -18.81 -4.85 -5.67
N ASN A 108 -18.49 -4.24 -4.53
CA ASN A 108 -17.82 -2.96 -4.46
C ASN A 108 -16.48 -3.07 -3.73
N ARG A 109 -15.49 -3.69 -4.39
CA ARG A 109 -14.09 -3.74 -3.94
C ARG A 109 -13.19 -3.08 -4.96
N TRP A 110 -12.12 -2.40 -4.50
CA TRP A 110 -11.10 -1.87 -5.40
C TRP A 110 -10.43 -2.97 -6.23
N GLU A 111 -10.29 -4.15 -5.63
CA GLU A 111 -9.77 -5.37 -6.26
C GLU A 111 -10.59 -5.84 -7.46
N ASN A 112 -11.83 -5.37 -7.64
CA ASN A 112 -12.60 -5.60 -8.87
C ASN A 112 -12.01 -4.88 -10.10
N SER A 113 -11.05 -3.99 -9.89
CA SER A 113 -10.26 -3.32 -10.94
C SER A 113 -8.84 -3.89 -11.06
N TYR A 114 -8.53 -5.00 -10.37
CA TYR A 114 -7.20 -5.59 -10.40
C TYR A 114 -6.78 -5.92 -11.85
N PRO A 115 -5.60 -5.47 -12.31
CA PRO A 115 -5.20 -5.63 -13.70
C PRO A 115 -4.58 -7.03 -13.92
N GLU A 116 -5.43 -8.05 -14.07
CA GLU A 116 -5.04 -9.47 -14.24
C GLU A 116 -4.02 -9.71 -15.38
N HIS A 117 -4.07 -8.89 -16.42
CA HIS A 117 -3.18 -8.95 -17.60
C HIS A 117 -2.27 -7.73 -17.72
N GLY A 118 -2.21 -6.91 -16.67
CA GLY A 118 -1.36 -5.74 -16.61
C GLY A 118 -0.01 -5.99 -15.95
N LEU A 119 0.61 -4.91 -15.48
CA LEU A 119 1.79 -4.94 -14.63
C LEU A 119 1.39 -4.55 -13.20
N VAL A 120 1.57 -5.48 -12.27
CA VAL A 120 1.37 -5.25 -10.84
C VAL A 120 2.71 -5.37 -10.14
N LEU A 121 3.08 -4.30 -9.44
CA LEU A 121 4.31 -4.26 -8.65
C LEU A 121 3.97 -4.19 -7.16
N THR A 122 4.72 -4.92 -6.34
CA THR A 122 4.80 -4.69 -4.90
C THR A 122 5.96 -3.75 -4.62
N SER A 123 5.71 -2.71 -3.82
CA SER A 123 6.71 -1.76 -3.35
C SER A 123 7.01 -2.01 -1.88
N PHE A 124 8.29 -2.12 -1.52
CA PHE A 124 8.77 -2.17 -0.15
C PHE A 124 9.48 -0.88 0.20
N ASN A 125 8.99 -0.20 1.24
CA ASN A 125 9.40 1.17 1.56
C ASN A 125 10.04 1.18 2.96
N THR A 126 11.20 1.83 3.10
CA THR A 126 11.92 1.88 4.37
C THR A 126 12.69 3.18 4.55
N ASP A 127 12.99 3.55 5.80
CA ASP A 127 13.94 4.62 6.09
C ASP A 127 15.36 4.13 5.79
N LEU A 128 16.11 4.94 5.04
CA LEU A 128 17.53 4.73 4.85
C LEU A 128 18.31 5.43 5.95
N ILE A 129 19.47 4.85 6.24
CA ILE A 129 20.46 5.49 7.08
C ILE A 129 21.07 6.63 6.25
N SER A 130 21.14 7.84 6.84
CA SER A 130 21.81 8.98 6.23
C SER A 130 23.28 8.68 5.93
N ASP A 131 23.92 9.45 5.05
CA ASP A 131 25.38 9.46 4.90
C ASP A 131 25.92 10.83 5.34
N PRO A 132 26.66 10.93 6.47
CA PRO A 132 27.07 9.85 7.37
C PRO A 132 25.91 9.27 8.19
N PRO A 133 26.03 8.03 8.70
CA PRO A 133 24.96 7.33 9.39
C PRO A 133 24.58 7.98 10.72
N ILE A 134 23.33 8.44 10.83
CA ILE A 134 22.73 8.93 12.08
C ILE A 134 21.76 7.87 12.58
N LEU A 135 22.20 7.07 13.57
CA LEU A 135 21.45 5.93 14.09
C LEU A 135 20.05 6.29 14.63
N VAL A 136 19.86 7.51 15.14
CA VAL A 136 18.55 7.98 15.64
C VAL A 136 17.53 8.25 14.52
N GLU A 137 17.95 8.34 13.26
CA GLU A 137 17.04 8.59 12.14
C GLU A 137 16.37 7.32 11.61
N ARG A 138 16.95 6.15 11.85
CA ARG A 138 16.47 4.89 11.28
C ARG A 138 15.32 4.33 12.10
N SER A 139 14.13 4.30 11.51
CA SER A 139 13.03 3.48 12.02
C SER A 139 13.16 2.07 11.49
N GLU A 140 12.81 1.08 12.32
CA GLU A 140 12.63 -0.30 11.87
C GLU A 140 11.27 -0.51 11.18
N ARG A 141 10.43 0.53 11.14
CA ARG A 141 9.18 0.48 10.37
C ARG A 141 9.48 0.36 8.87
N ARG A 142 8.66 -0.45 8.22
CA ARG A 142 8.63 -0.63 6.77
C ARG A 142 7.17 -0.57 6.36
N ASN A 143 6.93 -0.18 5.13
CA ASN A 143 5.61 -0.24 4.54
C ASN A 143 5.63 -1.03 3.23
N ILE A 144 4.48 -1.56 2.85
CA ILE A 144 4.24 -2.25 1.60
C ILE A 144 3.12 -1.49 0.88
N ASP A 145 3.31 -1.25 -0.41
CA ASP A 145 2.29 -0.68 -1.30
C ASP A 145 2.27 -1.45 -2.62
N HIS A 146 1.30 -1.16 -3.49
CA HIS A 146 1.19 -1.78 -4.80
C HIS A 146 1.08 -0.73 -5.89
N VAL A 147 1.62 -1.02 -7.07
CA VAL A 147 1.46 -0.21 -8.29
C VAL A 147 0.65 -1.03 -9.28
N TRP A 148 -0.45 -0.45 -9.78
CA TRP A 148 -1.26 -1.08 -10.83
C TRP A 148 -1.11 -0.32 -12.15
N ILE A 149 -0.79 -1.08 -13.19
CA ILE A 149 -0.74 -0.61 -14.58
C ILE A 149 -1.59 -1.58 -15.40
N HIS A 150 -2.62 -1.06 -16.06
CA HIS A 150 -3.57 -1.87 -16.81
C HIS A 150 -2.95 -2.45 -18.10
N GLU A 151 -3.52 -3.53 -18.63
CA GLU A 151 -3.03 -4.18 -19.86
C GLU A 151 -2.92 -3.20 -21.05
N THR A 152 -3.87 -2.27 -21.17
CA THR A 152 -3.89 -1.24 -22.23
C THR A 152 -2.80 -0.19 -22.05
N GLU A 153 -2.27 -0.05 -20.83
CA GLU A 153 -1.21 0.89 -20.50
C GLU A 153 0.18 0.24 -20.60
N VAL A 154 0.28 -1.07 -20.36
CA VAL A 154 1.54 -1.84 -20.48
C VAL A 154 2.17 -1.70 -21.85
N ALA A 155 1.36 -1.70 -22.92
CA ALA A 155 1.87 -1.51 -24.29
C ALA A 155 2.64 -0.20 -24.46
N SER A 156 2.28 0.85 -23.72
CA SER A 156 2.95 2.16 -23.77
C SER A 156 4.33 2.19 -23.08
N LEU A 157 4.68 1.13 -22.33
CA LEU A 157 6.01 0.94 -21.74
C LEU A 157 7.00 0.30 -22.70
N LEU A 158 6.57 -0.12 -23.89
CA LEU A 158 7.40 -0.77 -24.90
C LEU A 158 7.65 0.18 -26.07
N PRO A 159 8.81 0.09 -26.74
CA PRO A 159 9.02 0.81 -27.99
C PRO A 159 8.20 0.15 -29.10
N GLU A 160 7.75 0.95 -30.09
CA GLU A 160 7.02 0.43 -31.26
C GLU A 160 7.82 -0.64 -32.02
N GLU A 161 9.13 -0.42 -32.16
CA GLU A 161 10.07 -1.36 -32.76
C GLU A 161 11.18 -1.70 -31.76
N PRO A 162 11.08 -2.81 -31.01
CA PRO A 162 12.10 -3.20 -30.04
C PRO A 162 13.44 -3.54 -30.71
N LYS A 163 14.47 -2.73 -30.41
CA LYS A 163 15.84 -2.95 -30.87
C LYS A 163 16.83 -2.59 -29.77
N VAL A 164 17.85 -3.42 -29.61
CA VAL A 164 18.95 -3.18 -28.66
C VAL A 164 19.59 -1.82 -28.90
N GLY A 165 19.78 -1.08 -27.81
CA GLY A 165 20.33 0.27 -27.79
C GLY A 165 19.30 1.39 -27.93
N ILE A 166 18.02 1.09 -28.23
CA ILE A 166 16.97 2.11 -28.20
C ILE A 166 16.75 2.56 -26.76
N ASN A 167 16.79 3.87 -26.56
CA ASN A 167 16.44 4.54 -25.31
C ASN A 167 15.21 5.44 -25.56
N TYR A 168 14.21 5.34 -24.70
CA TYR A 168 12.94 6.07 -24.84
C TYR A 168 12.38 6.45 -23.48
N SER A 169 11.55 7.49 -23.47
CA SER A 169 10.92 8.00 -22.25
C SER A 169 9.63 7.26 -21.96
N VAL A 170 9.38 6.98 -20.69
CA VAL A 170 8.09 6.44 -20.22
C VAL A 170 7.00 7.50 -20.37
N PRO A 171 5.77 7.13 -20.76
CA PRO A 171 4.66 8.06 -20.88
C PRO A 171 4.35 8.84 -19.60
N GLU A 172 3.92 10.09 -19.80
CA GLU A 172 3.69 11.06 -18.72
C GLU A 172 2.69 10.56 -17.67
N PHE A 173 1.63 9.85 -18.09
CA PHE A 173 0.62 9.34 -17.14
C PHE A 173 1.18 8.24 -16.23
N ILE A 174 2.10 7.40 -16.70
CA ILE A 174 2.79 6.40 -15.85
C ILE A 174 3.78 7.07 -14.92
N LYS A 175 4.57 8.04 -15.42
CA LYS A 175 5.49 8.81 -14.58
C LYS A 175 4.75 9.51 -13.45
N ASN A 176 3.65 10.20 -13.76
CA ASN A 176 2.81 10.85 -12.76
C ASN A 176 2.22 9.85 -11.79
N ARG A 177 1.74 8.70 -12.26
CA ARG A 177 1.24 7.66 -11.35
C ARG A 177 2.30 7.22 -10.33
N LEU A 178 3.52 6.96 -10.81
CA LEU A 178 4.63 6.54 -9.95
C LEU A 178 5.05 7.64 -8.96
N PHE A 179 5.30 8.86 -9.45
CA PHE A 179 5.84 9.95 -8.64
C PHE A 179 4.81 10.62 -7.74
N CYS A 180 3.55 10.66 -8.14
CA CYS A 180 2.48 11.24 -7.31
C CYS A 180 2.07 10.32 -6.17
N PHE A 181 2.00 9.01 -6.41
CA PHE A 181 1.31 8.09 -5.51
C PHE A 181 2.21 7.04 -4.84
N HIS A 182 3.34 6.64 -5.44
CA HIS A 182 4.12 5.51 -4.91
C HIS A 182 5.48 5.88 -4.35
N LEU A 183 6.07 6.96 -4.86
CA LEU A 183 7.33 7.50 -4.37
C LEU A 183 7.08 8.62 -3.35
N VAL A 184 6.35 8.30 -2.29
CA VAL A 184 5.90 9.21 -1.22
C VAL A 184 6.37 8.73 0.16
N ASP A 185 6.34 9.60 1.18
CA ASP A 185 6.78 9.25 2.55
C ASP A 185 5.73 8.45 3.36
N ASN A 186 5.36 7.26 2.88
CA ASN A 186 4.41 6.38 3.57
C ASN A 186 5.09 5.35 4.50
N VAL A 187 6.38 5.47 4.80
CA VAL A 187 7.14 4.41 5.52
C VAL A 187 6.63 4.16 6.93
N ARG A 188 6.28 5.22 7.67
CA ARG A 188 5.97 5.12 9.11
C ARG A 188 4.48 5.26 9.43
N GLY A 189 3.68 5.74 8.48
CA GLY A 189 2.27 6.08 8.65
C GLY A 189 1.69 6.61 7.35
N GLN A 190 0.47 7.15 7.42
CA GLN A 190 -0.24 7.68 6.27
C GLN A 190 0.37 9.01 5.82
N THR A 191 0.62 9.17 4.53
CA THR A 191 1.07 10.44 3.92
C THR A 191 0.07 10.95 2.91
N LEU A 192 0.23 12.20 2.52
CA LEU A 192 -0.47 12.78 1.37
C LEU A 192 0.36 12.57 0.10
N PRO A 193 -0.29 12.27 -1.05
CA PRO A 193 0.37 12.18 -2.34
C PRO A 193 0.69 13.56 -2.89
N PHE A 194 1.24 13.59 -4.11
CA PHE A 194 1.43 14.82 -4.88
C PHE A 194 0.39 14.95 -5.99
N ALA A 195 0.04 16.18 -6.35
CA ALA A 195 -0.66 16.46 -7.60
C ALA A 195 0.32 16.54 -8.78
N PRO A 196 -0.10 16.26 -10.03
CA PRO A 196 0.78 16.40 -11.20
C PRO A 196 1.47 17.77 -11.32
N GLN A 197 0.80 18.84 -10.90
CA GLN A 197 1.33 20.22 -10.90
C GLN A 197 2.45 20.45 -9.87
N GLU A 198 2.55 19.57 -8.88
CA GLU A 198 3.59 19.59 -7.84
C GLU A 198 4.86 18.87 -8.29
N ILE A 199 4.80 18.12 -9.39
CA ILE A 199 5.94 17.44 -9.99
C ILE A 199 6.73 18.46 -10.83
N LYS A 200 7.88 18.90 -10.32
CA LYS A 200 8.75 19.91 -10.96
C LYS A 200 9.70 19.29 -11.98
N GLN A 201 10.08 18.04 -11.76
CA GLN A 201 10.88 17.22 -12.68
C GLN A 201 10.37 15.78 -12.62
N ALA A 202 10.25 15.14 -13.79
CA ALA A 202 9.85 13.74 -13.92
C ALA A 202 10.42 13.12 -15.19
N GLU A 203 11.46 12.33 -15.02
CA GLU A 203 12.09 11.57 -16.09
C GLU A 203 12.17 10.10 -15.69
N ILE A 204 11.69 9.23 -16.57
CA ILE A 204 11.96 7.81 -16.52
C ILE A 204 12.27 7.39 -17.95
N SER A 205 13.43 6.78 -18.16
CA SER A 205 13.88 6.27 -19.44
C SER A 205 14.09 4.77 -19.37
N LEU A 206 13.68 4.09 -20.44
CA LEU A 206 13.90 2.66 -20.64
C LEU A 206 14.87 2.48 -21.80
N THR A 207 15.89 1.66 -21.59
CA THR A 207 16.84 1.27 -22.63
C THR A 207 16.72 -0.23 -22.90
N VAL A 208 16.53 -0.61 -24.17
CA VAL A 208 16.61 -2.02 -24.56
C VAL A 208 18.07 -2.45 -24.52
N THR A 209 18.43 -3.35 -23.60
CA THR A 209 19.80 -3.83 -23.43
C THR A 209 20.06 -5.17 -24.09
N ASP A 210 19.01 -5.97 -24.28
CA ASP A 210 19.10 -7.27 -24.94
C ASP A 210 17.74 -7.67 -25.55
N LEU A 211 17.79 -8.48 -26.61
CA LEU A 211 16.62 -9.07 -27.25
C LEU A 211 16.96 -10.50 -27.71
N GLN A 212 16.47 -11.49 -26.97
CA GLN A 212 16.70 -12.92 -27.26
C GLN A 212 15.38 -13.63 -27.50
N GLY A 213 15.09 -13.99 -28.76
CA GLY A 213 13.81 -14.56 -29.12
C GLY A 213 12.67 -13.58 -28.83
N SER A 214 11.77 -13.93 -27.92
CA SER A 214 10.69 -13.04 -27.45
C SER A 214 11.03 -12.25 -26.19
N MET A 215 12.20 -12.49 -25.58
CA MET A 215 12.58 -11.88 -24.31
C MET A 215 13.28 -10.54 -24.55
N LEU A 216 12.62 -9.46 -24.16
CA LEU A 216 13.12 -8.09 -24.25
C LEU A 216 13.64 -7.65 -22.87
N LYS A 217 14.95 -7.40 -22.76
CA LYS A 217 15.55 -6.90 -21.51
C LYS A 217 15.65 -5.38 -21.53
N LEU A 218 15.07 -4.76 -20.51
CA LEU A 218 15.00 -3.32 -20.33
C LEU A 218 15.84 -2.90 -19.13
N GLN A 219 16.61 -1.84 -19.29
CA GLN A 219 17.26 -1.10 -18.21
C GLN A 219 16.45 0.16 -17.92
N ILE A 220 16.20 0.43 -16.64
CA ILE A 220 15.38 1.55 -16.16
C ILE A 220 16.29 2.55 -15.48
N PHE A 221 16.11 3.83 -15.80
CA PHE A 221 16.69 4.96 -15.06
C PHE A 221 15.65 6.06 -14.92
N GLY A 222 15.72 6.82 -13.83
CA GLY A 222 14.81 7.95 -13.67
C GLY A 222 15.14 8.81 -12.47
N HIS A 223 14.48 9.96 -12.42
CA HIS A 223 14.53 10.86 -11.29
C HIS A 223 13.30 11.77 -11.26
N SER A 224 13.02 12.34 -10.09
CA SER A 224 11.96 13.32 -9.93
C SER A 224 12.26 14.36 -8.85
N ASP A 225 11.52 15.47 -8.90
CA ASP A 225 11.47 16.50 -7.86
C ASP A 225 10.00 16.88 -7.66
N ALA A 226 9.36 16.32 -6.62
CA ALA A 226 7.99 16.60 -6.24
C ALA A 226 7.96 17.58 -5.06
N ARG A 227 7.14 18.63 -5.17
CA ARG A 227 7.03 19.70 -4.16
C ARG A 227 5.58 20.16 -3.99
N ALA A 228 5.02 19.82 -2.84
CA ALA A 228 3.75 20.33 -2.36
C ALA A 228 4.00 21.48 -1.39
N ASP A 229 3.57 22.68 -1.78
CA ASP A 229 3.71 23.93 -1.02
C ASP A 229 2.46 24.78 -1.24
N GLY A 230 1.64 24.91 -0.19
CA GLY A 230 0.36 25.64 -0.24
C GLY A 230 -0.87 24.74 -0.26
N ASP A 231 -1.82 25.05 -1.13
CA ASP A 231 -3.15 24.43 -1.11
C ASP A 231 -3.16 23.03 -1.72
N TRP A 232 -4.08 22.19 -1.25
CA TRP A 232 -4.33 20.86 -1.82
C TRP A 232 -4.93 20.95 -3.23
N LEU A 233 -4.30 20.29 -4.20
CA LEU A 233 -4.64 20.43 -5.63
C LEU A 233 -5.42 19.25 -6.23
N LEU A 234 -5.71 18.19 -5.46
CA LEU A 234 -6.42 17.00 -5.96
C LEU A 234 -7.94 17.05 -5.71
N GLY A 235 -8.49 18.25 -5.49
CA GLY A 235 -9.92 18.46 -5.24
C GLY A 235 -10.40 17.92 -3.88
N GLN A 236 -11.71 18.01 -3.64
CA GLN A 236 -12.29 17.52 -2.38
C GLN A 236 -12.41 15.99 -2.40
N ASN A 237 -11.75 15.32 -1.46
CA ASN A 237 -11.77 13.86 -1.30
C ASN A 237 -11.37 13.48 0.15
N ASP A 238 -11.30 12.18 0.44
CA ASP A 238 -10.99 11.66 1.79
C ASP A 238 -9.57 11.97 2.27
N TRP A 239 -8.68 12.38 1.35
CA TRP A 239 -7.31 12.81 1.64
C TRP A 239 -7.17 14.33 1.80
N THR A 240 -8.22 15.13 1.55
CA THR A 240 -8.13 16.59 1.62
C THR A 240 -7.72 17.04 3.03
N PRO A 241 -6.54 17.65 3.19
CA PRO A 241 -6.09 18.16 4.49
C PRO A 241 -6.84 19.43 4.87
N SER A 242 -6.92 19.70 6.17
CA SER A 242 -7.40 20.98 6.74
C SER A 242 -6.30 22.04 6.88
N TYR A 243 -5.10 21.75 6.38
CA TYR A 243 -3.89 22.56 6.54
C TYR A 243 -3.13 22.68 5.20
N SER A 244 -2.32 23.73 5.06
CA SER A 244 -1.46 23.93 3.89
C SER A 244 -0.28 22.95 3.87
N LEU A 245 0.00 22.39 2.70
CA LEU A 245 1.07 21.45 2.46
C LEU A 245 2.44 22.15 2.51
N ASN A 246 3.44 21.42 3.00
CA ASN A 246 4.84 21.82 2.92
C ASN A 246 5.71 20.56 3.04
N HIS A 247 5.70 19.76 1.98
CA HIS A 247 6.48 18.52 1.89
C HIS A 247 6.92 18.25 0.46
N GLY A 248 7.91 17.38 0.32
CA GLY A 248 8.34 16.96 -1.01
C GLY A 248 9.33 15.82 -1.00
N MET A 249 9.64 15.35 -2.21
CA MET A 249 10.44 14.18 -2.47
C MET A 249 11.28 14.39 -3.71
N LYS A 250 12.61 14.24 -3.58
CA LYS A 250 13.51 14.13 -4.72
C LYS A 250 13.95 12.69 -4.87
N THR A 251 13.70 12.09 -6.02
CA THR A 251 14.03 10.68 -6.24
C THR A 251 15.10 10.47 -7.30
N GLN A 252 15.87 9.42 -7.13
CA GLN A 252 16.66 8.79 -8.18
C GLN A 252 16.31 7.31 -8.18
N LEU A 253 16.09 6.73 -9.36
CA LEU A 253 15.75 5.32 -9.52
C LEU A 253 16.57 4.65 -10.60
N MET A 254 16.78 3.35 -10.42
CA MET A 254 17.38 2.47 -11.41
C MET A 254 16.78 1.08 -11.27
N GLY A 255 16.77 0.32 -12.35
CA GLY A 255 16.20 -1.03 -12.34
C GLY A 255 16.41 -1.77 -13.63
N SER A 256 15.87 -2.97 -13.69
CA SER A 256 15.81 -3.78 -14.89
C SER A 256 14.51 -4.56 -14.94
N ALA A 257 14.04 -4.84 -16.15
CA ALA A 257 12.86 -5.65 -16.37
C ALA A 257 13.06 -6.57 -17.58
N ILE A 258 12.32 -7.68 -17.61
CA ILE A 258 12.25 -8.58 -18.76
C ILE A 258 10.80 -8.70 -19.18
N PHE A 259 10.53 -8.36 -20.44
CA PHE A 259 9.21 -8.49 -21.06
C PHE A 259 9.23 -9.63 -22.07
N ASP A 260 8.28 -10.56 -21.98
CA ASP A 260 8.09 -11.61 -22.99
C ASP A 260 7.04 -11.16 -24.01
N LEU A 261 7.50 -10.83 -25.22
CA LEU A 261 6.69 -10.39 -26.35
C LEU A 261 5.68 -11.45 -26.81
N LYS A 262 5.90 -12.74 -26.49
CA LYS A 262 5.02 -13.83 -26.92
C LYS A 262 3.75 -13.93 -26.06
N ILE A 263 3.89 -13.74 -24.75
CA ILE A 263 2.78 -13.80 -23.79
C ILE A 263 2.32 -12.41 -23.33
N ASN A 264 2.97 -11.36 -23.83
CA ASN A 264 2.66 -9.96 -23.53
C ASN A 264 2.68 -9.64 -22.02
N LYS A 265 3.71 -10.12 -21.32
CA LYS A 265 3.83 -9.98 -19.85
C LYS A 265 5.26 -9.69 -19.43
N PHE A 266 5.43 -8.87 -18.38
CA PHE A 266 6.68 -8.81 -17.64
C PHE A 266 6.91 -10.12 -16.86
N THR A 267 8.05 -10.75 -17.08
CA THR A 267 8.47 -11.99 -16.39
C THR A 267 9.44 -11.70 -15.26
N GLU A 268 10.17 -10.58 -15.35
CA GLU A 268 11.00 -10.04 -14.29
C GLU A 268 10.82 -8.52 -14.24
N PHE A 269 10.82 -7.96 -13.04
CA PHE A 269 10.85 -6.52 -12.82
C PHE A 269 11.50 -6.27 -11.47
N GLU A 270 12.58 -5.50 -11.45
CA GLU A 270 13.23 -5.02 -10.23
C GLU A 270 13.61 -3.56 -10.41
N MET A 271 13.20 -2.69 -9.47
CA MET A 271 13.57 -1.29 -9.48
C MET A 271 13.81 -0.81 -8.06
N VAL A 272 14.91 -0.10 -7.85
CA VAL A 272 15.23 0.57 -6.60
C VAL A 272 15.15 2.07 -6.80
N ALA A 273 14.63 2.77 -5.79
CA ALA A 273 14.69 4.22 -5.74
C ALA A 273 15.18 4.71 -4.38
N ILE A 274 15.94 5.80 -4.40
CA ILE A 274 16.31 6.57 -3.22
C ILE A 274 15.56 7.89 -3.29
N GLY A 275 14.77 8.18 -2.25
CA GLY A 275 14.03 9.42 -2.12
C GLY A 275 14.58 10.28 -0.99
N LYS A 276 15.04 11.50 -1.29
CA LYS A 276 15.29 12.52 -0.27
C LYS A 276 13.99 13.27 0.01
N ARG A 277 13.39 13.02 1.17
CA ARG A 277 12.20 13.75 1.62
C ARG A 277 12.57 15.08 2.26
N TYR A 278 11.64 16.01 2.24
CA TYR A 278 11.62 17.16 3.14
C TYR A 278 10.21 17.42 3.66
N GLY A 279 10.12 18.07 4.82
CA GLY A 279 8.84 18.35 5.47
C GLY A 279 8.16 17.11 6.03
N LYS A 280 6.88 17.25 6.34
CA LYS A 280 6.05 16.22 6.96
C LYS A 280 4.57 16.46 6.70
N THR A 281 3.79 15.38 6.74
CA THR A 281 2.33 15.44 6.81
C THR A 281 1.86 15.07 8.21
N GLU A 282 0.61 15.36 8.55
CA GLU A 282 0.08 15.18 9.90
C GLU A 282 0.20 13.72 10.40
N LEU A 283 -0.08 12.74 9.54
CA LEU A 283 -0.23 11.33 9.92
C LEU A 283 0.97 10.43 9.56
N ASN A 284 2.05 10.98 8.99
CA ASN A 284 3.18 10.16 8.54
C ASN A 284 4.17 9.81 9.67
N SER A 285 3.83 10.13 10.93
CA SER A 285 4.67 9.86 12.11
C SER A 285 6.08 10.47 12.02
N ARG A 286 6.20 11.67 11.43
CA ARG A 286 7.46 12.45 11.33
C ARG A 286 7.52 13.65 12.27
N GLU A 287 6.55 13.82 13.18
CA GLU A 287 6.46 15.01 14.06
C GLU A 287 7.81 15.37 14.73
N PHE A 288 8.48 14.38 15.30
CA PHE A 288 9.77 14.49 16.00
C PHE A 288 10.98 14.08 15.15
N SER A 289 10.80 13.84 13.84
CA SER A 289 11.91 13.50 12.95
C SER A 289 12.57 14.76 12.39
N PRO A 290 13.82 14.68 11.92
CA PRO A 290 14.42 15.77 11.17
C PRO A 290 13.59 16.17 9.96
N ASP A 291 13.66 17.44 9.58
CA ASP A 291 12.93 18.01 8.44
C ASP A 291 13.28 17.31 7.13
N THR A 292 14.46 16.69 7.02
CA THR A 292 14.88 15.92 5.84
C THR A 292 15.45 14.57 6.23
N SER A 293 15.18 13.53 5.44
CA SER A 293 15.87 12.23 5.54
C SER A 293 15.77 11.48 4.21
N TYR A 294 16.37 10.29 4.14
CA TYR A 294 16.34 9.44 2.96
C TYR A 294 15.43 8.23 3.15
N LEU A 295 14.68 7.89 2.11
CA LEU A 295 13.83 6.70 2.02
C LEU A 295 14.33 5.81 0.88
N GLY A 296 14.14 4.51 1.06
CA GLY A 296 14.43 3.49 0.06
C GLY A 296 13.13 2.86 -0.38
N PHE A 297 13.00 2.67 -1.69
CA PHE A 297 11.87 1.98 -2.31
C PHE A 297 12.42 0.83 -3.14
N TYR A 298 11.81 -0.33 -3.03
CA TYR A 298 12.12 -1.49 -3.85
C TYR A 298 10.83 -2.02 -4.48
N PHE A 299 10.79 -2.07 -5.80
CA PHE A 299 9.67 -2.56 -6.58
C PHE A 299 10.03 -3.90 -7.22
N SER A 300 9.14 -4.88 -7.07
CA SER A 300 9.21 -6.16 -7.76
C SER A 300 7.84 -6.56 -8.29
N LEU A 301 7.77 -7.54 -9.19
CA LEU A 301 6.48 -8.16 -9.55
C LEU A 301 5.74 -8.62 -8.28
N ALA A 302 4.44 -8.33 -8.22
CA ALA A 302 3.59 -8.85 -7.15
C ALA A 302 3.42 -10.36 -7.26
N GLY A 303 3.08 -11.00 -6.14
CA GLY A 303 2.76 -12.43 -6.12
C GLY A 303 1.44 -12.74 -6.85
N GLU A 304 1.24 -14.03 -7.17
CA GLU A 304 0.06 -14.48 -7.91
C GLU A 304 -1.09 -14.96 -6.99
N LYS A 305 -0.91 -14.92 -5.67
CA LYS A 305 -1.96 -15.36 -4.74
C LYS A 305 -3.00 -14.25 -4.58
N ASP A 306 -4.23 -14.62 -4.23
CA ASP A 306 -5.29 -13.64 -3.95
C ASP A 306 -4.89 -12.66 -2.83
N ALA A 307 -4.08 -13.11 -1.86
CA ALA A 307 -3.55 -12.26 -0.80
C ALA A 307 -2.57 -11.17 -1.29
N ASP A 308 -2.02 -11.31 -2.51
CA ASP A 308 -1.12 -10.35 -3.14
C ASP A 308 -1.89 -9.32 -4.02
N LYS A 309 -3.20 -9.55 -4.25
CA LYS A 309 -4.07 -8.68 -5.04
C LYS A 309 -4.61 -7.51 -4.22
N ILE A 310 -3.71 -6.70 -3.68
CA ILE A 310 -4.07 -5.58 -2.80
C ILE A 310 -4.10 -4.27 -3.60
N ALA A 311 -5.13 -3.46 -3.38
CA ALA A 311 -5.23 -2.15 -4.00
C ALA A 311 -4.14 -1.17 -3.52
N PRO A 312 -3.64 -0.29 -4.41
CA PRO A 312 -2.74 0.79 -4.04
C PRO A 312 -3.30 1.72 -2.97
N ALA A 313 -2.44 2.29 -2.13
CA ALA A 313 -2.84 3.19 -1.05
C ALA A 313 -3.73 4.36 -1.52
N PHE A 314 -3.46 4.92 -2.70
CA PHE A 314 -4.18 6.08 -3.26
C PHE A 314 -5.09 5.72 -4.44
N VAL A 315 -5.59 4.48 -4.49
CA VAL A 315 -6.40 3.95 -5.61
C VAL A 315 -7.66 4.79 -5.90
N ASP A 316 -8.20 5.51 -4.93
CA ASP A 316 -9.43 6.31 -5.04
C ASP A 316 -9.24 7.65 -5.80
N ILE A 317 -7.99 8.12 -5.85
CA ILE A 317 -7.54 9.32 -6.56
C ILE A 317 -6.48 9.00 -7.62
N TYR A 318 -6.33 7.71 -7.93
CA TYR A 318 -5.47 7.25 -9.00
C TYR A 318 -5.94 7.83 -10.32
N ASN A 319 -5.03 8.42 -11.09
CA ASN A 319 -5.34 9.02 -12.39
C ASN A 319 -5.50 7.90 -13.45
N ALA A 320 -6.59 7.13 -13.36
CA ALA A 320 -6.86 5.94 -14.16
C ALA A 320 -8.38 5.71 -14.28
N GLU A 321 -8.92 5.82 -15.51
CA GLU A 321 -10.36 5.69 -15.79
C GLU A 321 -10.89 4.25 -15.66
N TRP A 322 -10.01 3.25 -15.75
CA TRP A 322 -10.38 1.84 -15.66
C TRP A 322 -10.67 1.37 -14.22
N ILE A 323 -10.40 2.22 -13.21
CA ILE A 323 -10.68 1.92 -11.80
C ILE A 323 -12.14 2.21 -11.49
N LYS A 324 -12.82 1.18 -11.00
CA LYS A 324 -14.20 1.27 -10.52
C LYS A 324 -14.18 1.59 -9.03
N LYS A 325 -14.78 2.72 -8.66
CA LYS A 325 -14.95 3.09 -7.25
C LYS A 325 -15.99 2.17 -6.59
N PRO A 326 -15.72 1.68 -5.37
CA PRO A 326 -16.66 0.92 -4.56
C PRO A 326 -17.78 1.79 -3.99
#